data_AF-A0A955UEP5-F1
#
_entry.id   AF-A0A955UEP5-F1
#
_cell.length_a   1.000
_cell.length_b   1.000
_cell.length_c   1.000
_cell.angle_alpha   90.00
_cell.angle_beta   90.00
_cell.angle_gamma   90.00
#
_symmetry.space_group_name_H-M   'P 1'
#
loop_
_entity.id
_entity.type
_entity.pdbx_description
1 polymer ?
#
loop_
_entity_poly.entity_id
_entity_poly.type
_entity_poly.pdbx_seq_one_letter_code
_entity_poly.pdbx_strand_id
1 'polypeptide(L)'
;EAVEFVRGRTRFDLNRDRQLVLALVKDIEIIEEAAYGIPWDDMIGMRHRLVHAYFDIDLDILWKTAQEDLPPLIAELERVTSGDLS
;
A
#
# COMPACT_ATOMS: atom_id res chain seq x y z
N GLU A 1 7.77 0.35 -5.46
CA GLU A 1 7.80 1.79 -5.82
C GLU A 1 7.15 2.65 -4.74
N ALA A 2 5.95 2.31 -4.25
CA ALA A 2 5.27 2.98 -3.12
C ALA A 2 6.15 3.34 -1.90
N VAL A 3 6.94 2.40 -1.37
CA VAL A 3 7.82 2.64 -0.21
C VAL A 3 8.93 3.66 -0.51
N GLU A 4 9.38 3.73 -1.76
CA GLU A 4 10.36 4.74 -2.19
C GLU A 4 9.72 6.12 -2.34
N PHE A 5 8.44 6.20 -2.74
CA PHE A 5 7.73 7.48 -2.84
C PHE A 5 7.55 8.19 -1.49
N VAL A 6 7.50 7.44 -0.39
CA VAL A 6 7.40 7.99 0.97
C VAL A 6 8.76 8.25 1.63
N ARG A 7 9.87 7.77 1.05
CA ARG A 7 11.22 7.94 1.64
C ARG A 7 11.61 9.43 1.67
N GLY A 8 11.94 9.92 2.86
CA GLY A 8 12.32 11.32 3.08
C GLY A 8 11.16 12.32 2.97
N ARG A 9 9.92 11.82 2.82
CA ARG A 9 8.70 12.63 2.87
C ARG A 9 8.04 12.53 4.24
N THR A 10 7.06 13.39 4.44
CA THR A 10 6.21 13.45 5.60
C THR A 10 4.75 13.24 5.20
N ARG A 11 3.92 12.86 6.15
CA ARG A 11 2.45 12.81 5.95
C ARG A 11 1.89 14.11 5.38
N PHE A 12 2.43 15.25 5.79
CA PHE A 12 1.95 16.55 5.34
C PHE A 12 2.10 16.77 3.83
N ASP A 13 3.07 16.11 3.20
CA ASP A 13 3.31 16.21 1.75
C ASP A 13 2.11 15.68 0.96
N LEU A 14 1.38 14.70 1.48
CA LEU A 14 0.14 14.20 0.85
C LEU A 14 -0.96 15.26 0.76
N ASN A 15 -0.97 16.27 1.64
CA ASN A 15 -1.96 17.35 1.59
C ASN A 15 -1.68 18.35 0.45
N ARG A 16 -0.45 18.36 -0.08
CA ARG A 16 0.03 19.35 -1.05
C ARG A 16 0.35 18.75 -2.42
N ASP A 17 0.54 17.44 -2.48
CA ASP A 17 0.98 16.73 -3.66
C ASP A 17 -0.06 15.68 -4.06
N ARG A 18 -1.05 16.11 -4.85
CA ARG A 18 -2.10 15.22 -5.37
C ARG A 18 -1.53 14.13 -6.28
N GLN A 19 -0.42 14.40 -6.96
CA GLN A 19 0.22 13.39 -7.80
C GLN A 19 0.81 12.27 -6.96
N LEU A 20 1.44 12.59 -5.83
CA LEU A 20 1.92 11.60 -4.86
C LEU A 20 0.77 10.76 -4.30
N VAL A 21 -0.37 11.39 -3.95
CA VAL A 21 -1.55 10.65 -3.48
C VAL A 21 -2.04 9.65 -4.52
N LEU A 22 -2.19 10.09 -5.78
CA LEU A 22 -2.66 9.23 -6.87
C LEU A 22 -1.68 8.09 -7.18
N ALA A 23 -0.37 8.35 -7.12
CA ALA A 23 0.65 7.32 -7.31
C ALA A 23 0.58 6.25 -6.21
N LEU A 24 0.49 6.65 -4.94
CA LEU A 24 0.38 5.71 -3.82
C LEU A 24 -0.90 4.88 -3.88
N VAL A 25 -2.03 5.49 -4.21
CA VAL A 25 -3.30 4.77 -4.40
C VAL A 25 -3.16 3.75 -5.53
N LYS A 26 -2.54 4.13 -6.66
CA LYS A 26 -2.41 3.23 -7.80
C LYS A 26 -1.50 2.04 -7.49
N ASP A 27 -0.40 2.27 -6.79
CA ASP A 27 0.52 1.20 -6.40
C ASP A 27 -0.16 0.19 -5.47
N ILE A 28 -0.95 0.67 -4.50
CA ILE A 28 -1.69 -0.19 -3.57
C ILE A 28 -2.74 -1.02 -4.31
N GLU A 29 -3.49 -0.42 -5.24
CA GLU A 29 -4.45 -1.13 -6.08
C GLU A 29 -3.78 -2.26 -6.88
N ILE A 30 -2.62 -1.98 -7.50
CA ILE A 30 -1.87 -3.01 -8.25
C ILE A 30 -1.42 -4.16 -7.34
N ILE A 31 -0.97 -3.86 -6.12
CA ILE A 31 -0.58 -4.88 -5.14
C ILE A 31 -1.78 -5.73 -4.74
N GLU A 32 -2.95 -5.13 -4.50
CA GLU A 32 -4.18 -5.85 -4.17
C GLU A 32 -4.66 -6.79 -5.28
N GLU A 33 -4.52 -6.37 -6.53
CA GLU A 33 -4.84 -7.20 -7.70
C GLU A 33 -3.85 -8.36 -7.86
N ALA A 34 -2.54 -8.10 -7.70
CA ALA A 34 -1.52 -9.15 -7.76
C ALA A 34 -1.63 -10.16 -6.60
N ALA A 35 -2.14 -9.70 -5.47
CA ALA A 35 -2.43 -10.46 -4.27
C ALA A 35 -3.66 -11.39 -4.40
N TYR A 36 -4.50 -11.23 -5.42
CA TYR A 36 -5.77 -11.93 -5.56
C TYR A 36 -5.58 -13.46 -5.64
N GLY A 37 -5.73 -14.16 -4.50
CA GLY A 37 -5.63 -15.62 -4.41
C GLY A 37 -4.81 -16.18 -3.24
N ILE A 38 -4.05 -15.36 -2.51
CA ILE A 38 -3.40 -15.79 -1.25
C ILE A 38 -4.39 -15.55 -0.08
N PRO A 39 -4.39 -16.33 1.01
CA PRO A 39 -5.27 -16.06 2.16
C PRO A 39 -4.79 -14.80 2.89
N TRP A 40 -5.41 -13.66 2.58
CA TRP A 40 -5.03 -12.31 3.05
C TRP A 40 -5.91 -11.80 4.19
N ASP A 41 -6.22 -12.64 5.18
CA ASP A 41 -7.13 -12.26 6.27
C ASP A 41 -6.59 -11.09 7.12
N ASP A 42 -5.27 -10.89 7.18
CA ASP A 42 -4.65 -9.80 7.92
C ASP A 42 -4.64 -8.44 7.18
N MET A 43 -4.88 -8.43 5.86
CA MET A 43 -4.95 -7.18 5.07
C MET A 43 -6.37 -6.69 4.77
N ILE A 44 -7.39 -7.37 5.30
CA ILE A 44 -8.79 -6.92 5.21
C ILE A 44 -8.96 -5.48 5.75
N GLY A 45 -8.10 -5.05 6.67
CA GLY A 45 -8.07 -3.67 7.18
C GLY A 45 -7.65 -2.60 6.14
N MET A 46 -6.79 -2.94 5.17
CA MET A 46 -6.33 -2.05 4.10
C MET A 46 -7.33 -1.99 2.94
N ARG A 47 -7.82 -3.16 2.52
CA ARG A 47 -8.74 -3.36 1.40
C ARG A 47 -10.05 -2.55 1.54
N HIS A 48 -10.53 -2.37 2.77
CA HIS A 48 -11.81 -1.72 3.01
C HIS A 48 -11.79 -0.18 3.06
N ARG A 49 -10.63 0.50 3.03
CA ARG A 49 -10.60 1.96 3.14
C ARG A 49 -10.11 2.72 1.92
N LEU A 50 -9.28 2.12 1.07
CA LEU A 50 -8.66 2.86 -0.05
C LEU A 50 -9.49 2.78 -1.35
N VAL A 51 -10.27 1.71 -1.53
CA VAL A 51 -10.85 1.37 -2.84
C VAL A 51 -12.28 1.90 -3.07
N HIS A 52 -12.98 2.45 -2.05
CA HIS A 52 -14.39 2.84 -2.21
C HIS A 52 -14.70 4.34 -2.22
N ALA A 53 -13.70 5.21 -2.21
CA ALA A 53 -13.95 6.63 -2.49
C ALA A 53 -12.74 7.28 -3.15
N TYR A 54 -12.66 7.21 -4.50
CA TYR A 54 -11.80 8.08 -5.31
C TYR A 54 -11.97 9.60 -5.00
N PHE A 55 -12.99 9.96 -4.20
CA PHE A 55 -13.31 11.31 -3.77
C PHE A 55 -13.01 11.63 -2.30
N ASP A 56 -12.77 10.61 -1.44
CA ASP A 56 -12.57 10.82 0.01
C ASP A 56 -11.52 9.85 0.55
N ILE A 57 -10.30 9.96 0.01
CA ILE A 57 -9.16 9.18 0.46
C ILE A 57 -8.71 9.76 1.80
N ASP A 58 -8.82 8.95 2.86
CA ASP A 58 -8.19 9.28 4.12
C ASP A 58 -6.66 9.20 3.95
N LEU A 59 -6.04 10.37 3.89
CA LEU A 59 -4.61 10.51 3.67
C LEU A 59 -3.78 9.99 4.86
N ASP A 60 -4.33 9.95 6.08
CA ASP A 60 -3.66 9.36 7.23
C ASP A 60 -3.59 7.85 7.09
N ILE A 61 -4.67 7.23 6.61
CA ILE A 61 -4.71 5.80 6.31
C ILE A 61 -3.78 5.48 5.14
N LEU A 62 -3.82 6.26 4.05
CA LEU A 62 -2.93 6.06 2.91
C LEU A 62 -1.45 6.12 3.33
N TRP A 63 -1.09 7.10 4.16
CA TRP A 63 0.27 7.25 4.66
C TRP A 63 0.70 6.09 5.56
N LYS A 64 -0.17 5.70 6.50
CA LYS A 64 0.08 4.57 7.39
C LYS A 64 0.29 3.29 6.58
N THR A 65 -0.60 3.03 5.63
CA THR A 65 -0.49 1.86 4.75
C THR A 65 0.82 1.87 3.97
N ALA A 66 1.21 3.00 3.39
CA ALA A 66 2.44 3.10 2.62
C ALA A 66 3.72 2.90 3.47
N GLN A 67 3.73 3.36 4.72
CA GLN A 67 4.91 3.29 5.60
C GLN A 67 4.98 2.07 6.50
N GLU A 68 3.85 1.56 6.98
CA GLU A 68 3.80 0.55 8.04
C GLU A 68 3.34 -0.80 7.51
N ASP A 69 2.33 -0.82 6.64
CA ASP A 69 1.70 -2.06 6.20
C ASP A 69 2.35 -2.64 4.93
N LEU A 70 2.75 -1.77 3.97
CA LEU A 70 3.37 -2.20 2.71
C LEU A 70 4.77 -2.81 2.86
N PRO A 71 5.72 -2.26 3.65
CA PRO A 71 7.05 -2.86 3.76
C PRO A 71 7.10 -4.31 4.26
N PRO A 72 6.43 -4.69 5.37
CA PRO A 72 6.43 -6.08 5.82
C PRO A 72 5.72 -6.98 4.80
N LEU A 73 4.75 -6.43 4.08
CA LEU A 73 4.07 -7.18 3.05
C LEU A 73 5.00 -7.54 1.88
N ILE A 74 5.71 -6.54 1.35
CA ILE A 74 6.67 -6.75 0.26
C ILE A 74 7.66 -7.84 0.67
N ALA A 75 8.14 -7.80 1.91
CA ALA A 75 9.05 -8.82 2.43
C ALA A 75 8.42 -10.23 2.48
N GLU A 76 7.13 -10.36 2.79
CA GLU A 76 6.42 -11.66 2.76
C GLU A 76 6.22 -12.17 1.33
N LEU A 77 5.82 -11.30 0.40
CA LEU A 77 5.69 -11.66 -1.01
C LEU A 77 7.04 -12.06 -1.62
N GLU A 78 8.11 -11.35 -1.28
CA GLU A 78 9.47 -11.70 -1.68
C GLU A 78 9.88 -13.07 -1.12
N ARG A 79 9.52 -13.41 0.12
CA ARG A 79 9.77 -14.76 0.69
C ARG A 79 9.06 -15.85 -0.11
N VAL A 80 7.76 -15.66 -0.39
CA VAL A 80 6.93 -16.66 -1.09
C VAL A 80 7.37 -16.83 -2.55
N THR A 81 7.78 -15.74 -3.23
CA THR A 81 8.21 -15.76 -4.63
C THR A 81 9.67 -16.15 -4.84
N SER A 82 10.53 -15.94 -3.84
CA SER A 82 11.95 -16.36 -3.89
C SER A 82 12.16 -17.86 -3.60
N GLY A 83 11.09 -18.59 -3.26
CA GLY A 83 11.14 -20.05 -3.17
C GLY A 83 11.98 -20.58 -2.01
N ASP A 84 11.84 -20.03 -0.81
CA ASP A 84 12.18 -20.81 0.40
C ASP A 84 10.96 -21.68 0.79
N LEU A 85 10.65 -22.63 -0.09
CA LEU A 85 9.92 -23.85 0.27
C LEU A 85 10.93 -24.78 0.93
N SER A 86 11.32 -24.49 2.17
CA SER A 86 12.06 -25.43 3.02
C SER A 86 11.10 -26.43 3.66
#